data_AF-A0A2N3KWE9-F1
#
_entry.id   AF-A0A2N3KWE9-F1
#
_cell.length_a   1.000
_cell.length_b   1.000
_cell.length_c   1.000
_cell.angle_alpha   90.00
_cell.angle_beta   90.00
_cell.angle_gamma   90.00
#
_symmetry.space_group_name_H-M   'P 1'
#
loop_
_entity.id
_entity.type
_entity.pdbx_description
1 polymer ?
#
loop_
_entity_poly.entity_id
_entity_poly.type
_entity_poly.pdbx_seq_one_letter_code
_entity_poly.pdbx_strand_id
1 'polypeptide(L)'
;MPDPDLRLKNHLSPLNVLVFGGTGDANRITSELLVRFGSHIRLQLSLAGRTSAPNLPDGVPVRIGGFGGPEGIVKSLQSDGIDLVIDATHPFATQISAHIADACKQAGTPCIQYHRAPWIAQQGDNWINVPDIPTAAEKLPSIGKRALIAIGRRHLHCFNDLHDCWLLVRTVEAPNHPFDLANGEWLSARGPFSPELERELLERHEIDVVVTKNSGGDASEGKLIAARELGIPVIMIDRPPLQAVDYATSTEEVVQKVAQQHTAQ
;
A
#
# COMPACT_ATOMS: atom_id res chain seq x y z
N MET A 1 -13.66 -9.13 56.34
CA MET A 1 -14.00 -7.93 55.55
C MET A 1 -12.92 -7.78 54.50
N PRO A 2 -13.24 -7.80 53.20
CA PRO A 2 -12.23 -7.62 52.17
C PRO A 2 -11.83 -6.15 52.04
N ASP A 3 -10.55 -5.97 51.73
CA ASP A 3 -9.77 -4.74 51.66
C ASP A 3 -10.40 -3.66 50.75
N PRO A 4 -10.56 -2.39 51.19
CA PRO A 4 -11.14 -1.31 50.37
C PRO A 4 -10.27 -0.87 49.18
N ASP A 5 -9.01 -1.30 49.09
CA ASP A 5 -8.04 -0.80 48.11
C ASP A 5 -8.10 -1.45 46.71
N LEU A 6 -9.13 -2.25 46.42
CA LEU A 6 -9.33 -2.85 45.09
C LEU A 6 -10.13 -1.96 44.11
N ARG A 7 -10.21 -0.64 44.34
CA ARG A 7 -10.99 0.30 43.51
C ARG A 7 -10.24 1.53 43.01
N LEU A 8 -8.96 1.36 42.63
CA LEU A 8 -8.21 2.34 41.84
C LEU A 8 -7.35 1.64 40.78
N LYS A 9 -8.01 1.12 39.73
CA LYS A 9 -7.37 0.82 38.43
C LYS A 9 -8.23 1.34 37.28
N ASN A 10 -8.48 2.64 37.26
CA ASN A 10 -8.88 3.35 36.04
C ASN A 10 -7.71 4.21 35.53
N HIS A 11 -6.52 3.62 35.47
CA HIS A 11 -5.56 4.00 34.44
C HIS A 11 -5.83 3.04 33.28
N LEU A 12 -6.68 3.45 32.33
CA LEU A 12 -6.93 2.70 31.11
C LEU A 12 -5.57 2.28 30.54
N SER A 13 -5.33 0.97 30.45
CA SER A 13 -4.17 0.47 29.74
C SER A 13 -4.21 1.04 28.33
N PRO A 14 -3.08 1.50 27.79
CA PRO A 14 -3.08 2.08 26.45
C PRO A 14 -3.58 1.07 25.44
N LEU A 15 -4.33 1.55 24.45
CA LEU A 15 -4.86 0.73 23.37
C LEU A 15 -3.70 0.16 22.54
N ASN A 16 -3.58 -1.16 22.47
CA ASN A 16 -2.55 -1.84 21.70
C ASN A 16 -3.01 -1.99 20.24
N VAL A 17 -2.34 -1.30 19.32
CA VAL A 17 -2.73 -1.26 17.91
C VAL A 17 -1.63 -1.82 17.02
N LEU A 18 -1.99 -2.81 16.21
CA LEU A 18 -1.13 -3.37 15.17
C LEU A 18 -1.47 -2.74 13.82
N VAL A 19 -0.51 -2.03 13.23
CA VAL A 19 -0.64 -1.41 11.91
C VAL A 19 0.08 -2.28 10.87
N PHE A 20 -0.65 -2.88 9.93
CA PHE A 20 -0.04 -3.49 8.76
C PHE A 20 0.28 -2.41 7.71
N GLY A 21 1.55 -2.32 7.30
CA GLY A 21 2.03 -1.18 6.52
C GLY A 21 2.95 -1.52 5.35
N GLY A 22 3.85 -0.59 5.06
CA GLY A 22 4.69 -0.58 3.87
C GLY A 22 4.26 0.44 2.81
N THR A 23 3.36 1.36 3.19
CA THR A 23 2.89 2.49 2.39
C THR A 23 3.25 3.80 3.10
N GLY A 24 3.32 4.90 2.35
CA GLY A 24 3.43 6.23 2.95
C GLY A 24 2.22 6.57 3.84
N ASP A 25 1.03 6.05 3.50
CA ASP A 25 -0.17 6.22 4.32
C ASP A 25 -0.04 5.55 5.69
N ALA A 26 0.48 4.32 5.74
CA ALA A 26 0.71 3.63 7.01
C ALA A 26 1.63 4.44 7.94
N ASN A 27 2.70 5.03 7.38
CA ASN A 27 3.59 5.90 8.14
C ASN A 27 2.89 7.17 8.63
N ARG A 28 2.07 7.80 7.77
CA ARG A 28 1.29 9.00 8.12
C ARG A 28 0.28 8.70 9.22
N ILE A 29 -0.52 7.64 9.05
CA ILE A 29 -1.50 7.18 10.04
C ILE A 29 -0.81 6.91 11.37
N THR A 30 0.28 6.14 11.35
CA THR A 30 1.04 5.79 12.56
C THR A 30 1.54 7.05 13.27
N SER A 31 2.08 8.02 12.53
CA SER A 31 2.58 9.29 13.09
C SER A 31 1.46 10.14 13.69
N GLU A 32 0.33 10.27 12.98
CA GLU A 32 -0.84 11.01 13.46
C GLU A 32 -1.43 10.39 14.73
N LEU A 33 -1.50 9.05 14.81
CA LEU A 33 -1.97 8.36 15.99
C LEU A 33 -1.06 8.60 17.20
N LEU A 34 0.27 8.58 17.01
CA LEU A 34 1.19 8.94 18.10
C LEU A 34 0.98 10.38 18.57
N VAL A 35 0.83 11.33 17.65
CA VAL A 35 0.65 12.75 17.97
C VAL A 35 -0.68 12.97 18.72
N ARG A 36 -1.75 12.29 18.31
CA ARG A 36 -3.09 12.50 18.86
C ARG A 36 -3.32 11.80 20.20
N PHE A 37 -2.79 10.59 20.37
CA PHE A 37 -3.08 9.76 21.55
C PHE A 37 -1.90 9.64 22.52
N GLY A 38 -0.67 9.92 22.09
CA GLY A 38 0.51 9.90 22.97
C GLY A 38 0.63 8.58 23.75
N SER A 39 0.69 8.67 25.07
CA SER A 39 0.80 7.51 25.96
C SER A 39 -0.47 6.65 26.08
N HIS A 40 -1.59 7.07 25.47
CA HIS A 40 -2.85 6.32 25.47
C HIS A 40 -2.91 5.25 24.37
N ILE A 41 -1.91 5.19 23.50
CA ILE A 41 -1.82 4.19 22.44
C ILE A 41 -0.44 3.53 22.44
N ARG A 42 -0.40 2.23 22.17
CA ARG A 42 0.83 1.48 21.89
C ARG A 42 0.76 0.97 20.47
N LEU A 43 1.59 1.52 19.59
CA LEU A 43 1.62 1.14 18.18
C LEU A 43 2.70 0.10 17.91
N GLN A 44 2.40 -0.85 17.05
CA GLN A 44 3.38 -1.71 16.39
C GLN A 44 3.16 -1.65 14.89
N LEU A 45 4.21 -1.35 14.12
CA LEU A 45 4.16 -1.35 12.66
C LEU A 45 4.66 -2.69 12.12
N SER A 46 3.89 -3.32 11.25
CA SER A 46 4.23 -4.61 10.63
C SER A 46 4.51 -4.46 9.14
N LEU A 47 5.69 -4.89 8.73
CA LEU A 47 6.16 -4.84 7.35
C LEU A 47 6.46 -6.24 6.82
N ALA A 48 6.09 -6.47 5.55
CA ALA A 48 6.39 -7.72 4.86
C ALA A 48 7.90 -7.93 4.57
N GLY A 49 8.79 -6.98 4.89
CA GLY A 49 10.23 -7.08 4.60
C GLY A 49 10.56 -7.03 3.11
N ARG A 50 9.73 -6.31 2.33
CA ARG A 50 9.87 -6.27 0.87
C ARG A 50 10.94 -5.28 0.38
N THR A 51 11.38 -4.37 1.23
CA THR A 51 12.48 -3.45 0.92
C THR A 51 13.53 -3.55 2.01
N SER A 52 14.80 -3.56 1.63
CA SER A 52 15.98 -3.56 2.51
C SER A 52 16.04 -2.34 3.43
N ALA A 53 15.62 -1.18 2.94
CA ALA A 53 15.56 0.08 3.70
C ALA A 53 14.15 0.70 3.61
N PRO A 54 13.20 0.31 4.48
CA PRO A 54 11.89 0.96 4.55
C PRO A 54 12.00 2.34 5.23
N ASN A 55 11.23 3.32 4.76
CA ASN A 55 11.02 4.56 5.51
C ASN A 55 10.07 4.25 6.66
N LEU A 56 10.44 4.59 7.90
CA LEU A 56 9.69 4.28 9.10
C LEU A 56 9.40 5.55 9.89
N PRO A 57 8.26 5.64 10.60
CA PRO A 57 8.04 6.71 11.57
C PRO A 57 8.94 6.50 12.79
N ASP A 58 9.43 7.60 13.38
CA ASP A 58 10.26 7.56 14.57
C ASP A 58 9.46 7.05 15.79
N GLY A 59 10.13 6.31 16.67
CA GLY A 59 9.56 5.91 17.97
C GLY A 59 8.53 4.79 17.94
N VAL A 60 8.33 4.11 16.80
CA VAL A 60 7.38 2.98 16.69
C VAL A 60 8.12 1.64 16.56
N PRO A 61 7.85 0.67 17.44
CA PRO A 61 8.33 -0.70 17.26
C PRO A 61 7.92 -1.28 15.91
N VAL A 62 8.89 -1.80 15.16
CA VAL A 62 8.65 -2.38 13.83
C VAL A 62 8.94 -3.88 13.83
N ARG A 63 7.95 -4.64 13.37
CA ARG A 63 8.08 -6.06 13.06
C ARG A 63 8.30 -6.24 11.57
N ILE A 64 9.36 -6.96 11.19
CA ILE A 64 9.66 -7.28 9.79
C ILE A 64 9.54 -8.79 9.57
N GLY A 65 8.77 -9.19 8.57
CA GLY A 65 8.61 -10.59 8.16
C GLY A 65 7.16 -11.05 8.12
N GLY A 66 6.91 -12.21 7.51
CA GLY A 66 5.58 -12.79 7.45
C GLY A 66 5.07 -13.26 8.81
N PHE A 67 3.76 -13.51 8.90
CA PHE A 67 3.14 -14.15 10.07
C PHE A 67 2.99 -15.66 9.89
N GLY A 68 3.17 -16.20 8.68
CA GLY A 68 2.95 -17.61 8.39
C GLY A 68 1.51 -17.96 7.99
N GLY A 69 0.76 -16.99 7.45
CA GLY A 69 -0.65 -17.16 7.06
C GLY A 69 -1.63 -16.54 8.07
N PRO A 70 -2.95 -16.67 7.84
CA PRO A 70 -3.99 -16.16 8.74
C PRO A 70 -3.86 -16.69 10.18
N GLU A 71 -3.54 -17.97 10.36
CA GLU A 71 -3.41 -18.61 11.68
C GLU A 71 -2.26 -17.99 12.50
N GLY A 72 -1.17 -17.64 11.82
CA GLY A 72 -0.05 -16.96 12.43
C GLY A 72 -0.38 -15.51 12.81
N ILE A 73 -1.27 -14.83 12.06
CA ILE A 73 -1.79 -13.52 12.45
C ILE A 73 -2.64 -13.69 13.72
N VAL A 74 -3.59 -14.62 13.75
CA VAL A 74 -4.44 -14.89 14.94
C VAL A 74 -3.59 -15.11 16.19
N LYS A 75 -2.55 -15.96 16.09
CA LYS A 75 -1.65 -16.22 17.21
C LYS A 75 -0.96 -14.96 17.71
N SER A 76 -0.48 -14.10 16.81
CA SER A 76 0.16 -12.83 17.17
C SER A 76 -0.82 -11.87 17.84
N LEU A 77 -2.03 -11.74 17.30
CA LEU A 77 -3.06 -10.87 17.89
C LEU A 77 -3.36 -11.26 19.35
N GLN A 78 -3.44 -12.57 19.62
CA GLN A 78 -3.69 -13.10 20.95
C GLN A 78 -2.47 -13.00 21.88
N SER A 79 -1.28 -13.37 21.41
CA SER A 79 -0.06 -13.36 22.25
C SER A 79 0.37 -11.95 22.62
N ASP A 80 0.18 -11.01 21.70
CA ASP A 80 0.65 -9.63 21.84
C ASP A 80 -0.42 -8.72 22.45
N GLY A 81 -1.62 -9.27 22.72
CA GLY A 81 -2.74 -8.55 23.32
C GLY A 81 -3.20 -7.37 22.46
N ILE A 82 -3.37 -7.60 21.16
CA ILE A 82 -3.75 -6.55 20.20
C ILE A 82 -5.25 -6.25 20.34
N ASP A 83 -5.56 -4.99 20.64
CA ASP A 83 -6.92 -4.49 20.83
C ASP A 83 -7.55 -4.02 19.51
N LEU A 84 -6.72 -3.59 18.54
CA LEU A 84 -7.18 -3.07 17.26
C LEU A 84 -6.14 -3.33 16.16
N VAL A 85 -6.62 -3.70 14.97
CA VAL A 85 -5.79 -3.79 13.76
C VAL A 85 -6.13 -2.67 12.79
N ILE A 86 -5.09 -2.07 12.22
CA ILE A 86 -5.21 -1.14 11.09
C ILE A 86 -4.52 -1.77 9.88
N ASP A 87 -5.28 -2.14 8.84
CA ASP A 87 -4.73 -2.54 7.55
C ASP A 87 -4.51 -1.30 6.68
N ALA A 88 -3.29 -0.77 6.70
CA ALA A 88 -2.82 0.31 5.83
C ALA A 88 -1.85 -0.21 4.75
N THR A 89 -2.03 -1.46 4.32
CA THR A 89 -1.24 -2.03 3.23
C THR A 89 -1.60 -1.40 1.88
N HIS A 90 -0.82 -1.73 0.84
CA HIS A 90 -1.07 -1.17 -0.49
C HIS A 90 -2.44 -1.64 -1.04
N PRO A 91 -3.22 -0.83 -1.80
CA PRO A 91 -4.52 -1.24 -2.34
C PRO A 91 -4.51 -2.51 -3.22
N PHE A 92 -3.34 -2.89 -3.73
CA PHE A 92 -3.09 -4.11 -4.51
C PHE A 92 -2.47 -5.24 -3.67
N ALA A 93 -2.55 -5.18 -2.34
CA ALA A 93 -2.07 -6.18 -1.39
C ALA A 93 -3.22 -7.11 -0.93
N THR A 94 -4.14 -7.42 -1.84
CA THR A 94 -5.40 -8.16 -1.59
C THR A 94 -5.24 -9.41 -0.73
N GLN A 95 -4.23 -10.24 -1.00
CA GLN A 95 -4.01 -11.48 -0.26
C GLN A 95 -3.74 -11.25 1.22
N ILE A 96 -2.84 -10.33 1.57
CA ILE A 96 -2.55 -10.06 2.98
C ILE A 96 -3.72 -9.35 3.65
N SER A 97 -4.39 -8.43 2.95
CA SER A 97 -5.62 -7.80 3.44
C SER A 97 -6.73 -8.82 3.77
N ALA A 98 -6.91 -9.84 2.91
CA ALA A 98 -7.85 -10.93 3.17
C ALA A 98 -7.42 -11.74 4.41
N HIS A 99 -6.13 -12.11 4.51
CA HIS A 99 -5.62 -12.82 5.69
C HIS A 99 -5.81 -12.01 6.99
N ILE A 100 -5.61 -10.69 6.94
CA ILE A 100 -5.83 -9.80 8.09
C ILE A 100 -7.30 -9.81 8.47
N ALA A 101 -8.21 -9.60 7.51
CA ALA A 101 -9.65 -9.59 7.75
C ALA A 101 -10.14 -10.91 8.38
N ASP A 102 -9.72 -12.05 7.82
CA ASP A 102 -10.07 -13.37 8.32
C ASP A 102 -9.52 -13.62 9.73
N ALA A 103 -8.27 -13.25 9.99
CA ALA A 103 -7.64 -13.41 11.29
C ALA A 103 -8.30 -12.52 12.37
N CYS A 104 -8.61 -11.28 12.04
CA CYS A 104 -9.31 -10.35 12.94
C CYS A 104 -10.69 -10.88 13.31
N LYS A 105 -11.44 -11.38 12.31
CA LYS A 105 -12.74 -12.03 12.53
C LYS A 105 -12.63 -13.25 13.43
N GLN A 106 -11.63 -14.10 13.23
CA GLN A 106 -11.39 -15.30 14.05
C GLN A 106 -10.97 -14.96 15.48
N ALA A 107 -10.13 -13.94 15.66
CA ALA A 107 -9.65 -13.50 16.97
C ALA A 107 -10.67 -12.64 17.74
N GLY A 108 -11.72 -12.14 17.08
CA GLY A 108 -12.63 -11.15 17.65
C GLY A 108 -12.01 -9.76 17.80
N THR A 109 -10.93 -9.48 17.07
CA THR A 109 -10.21 -8.20 17.12
C THR A 109 -10.81 -7.24 16.07
N PRO A 110 -11.21 -6.01 16.47
CA PRO A 110 -11.61 -4.98 15.51
C PRO A 110 -10.54 -4.70 14.45
N CYS A 111 -10.97 -4.46 13.22
CA CYS A 111 -10.09 -4.18 12.09
C CYS A 111 -10.62 -2.97 11.31
N ILE A 112 -9.76 -1.97 11.11
CA ILE A 112 -10.00 -0.83 10.23
C ILE A 112 -9.10 -0.97 9.01
N GLN A 113 -9.70 -1.05 7.83
CA GLN A 113 -8.94 -1.05 6.58
C GLN A 113 -8.86 0.35 5.98
N TYR A 114 -7.65 0.86 5.79
CA TYR A 114 -7.44 2.16 5.17
C TYR A 114 -7.45 2.05 3.64
N HIS A 115 -8.31 2.85 3.00
CA HIS A 115 -8.50 2.92 1.55
C HIS A 115 -8.52 4.35 1.05
N ARG A 116 -7.35 4.90 0.74
CA ARG A 116 -7.27 6.18 0.02
C ARG A 116 -8.03 6.12 -1.31
N ALA A 117 -8.62 7.23 -1.76
CA ALA A 117 -9.36 7.31 -3.01
C ALA A 117 -8.53 6.89 -4.25
N PRO A 118 -9.15 6.27 -5.28
CA PRO A 118 -8.50 6.05 -6.58
C PRO A 118 -8.22 7.38 -7.26
N TRP A 119 -7.24 7.39 -8.16
CA TRP A 119 -7.14 8.49 -9.11
C TRP A 119 -8.34 8.42 -10.07
N ILE A 120 -8.85 9.58 -10.44
CA ILE A 120 -9.96 9.75 -11.38
C ILE A 120 -9.41 10.50 -12.59
N ALA A 121 -9.74 10.02 -13.78
CA ALA A 121 -9.33 10.66 -15.03
C ALA A 121 -9.84 12.11 -15.09
N GLN A 122 -8.96 13.02 -15.47
CA GLN A 122 -9.21 14.43 -15.66
C GLN A 122 -9.23 14.76 -17.16
N GLN A 123 -9.62 15.99 -17.50
CA GLN A 123 -9.55 16.46 -18.89
C GLN A 123 -8.11 16.35 -19.41
N GLY A 124 -7.95 15.76 -20.60
CA GLY A 124 -6.65 15.52 -21.23
C GLY A 124 -6.02 14.17 -20.89
N ASP A 125 -6.54 13.43 -19.89
CA ASP A 125 -6.08 12.06 -19.63
C ASP A 125 -6.53 11.10 -20.75
N ASN A 126 -5.60 10.29 -21.23
CA ASN A 126 -5.86 9.21 -22.18
C ASN A 126 -5.72 7.85 -21.48
N TRP A 127 -6.68 7.52 -20.62
CA TRP A 127 -6.62 6.28 -19.83
C TRP A 127 -7.33 5.13 -20.52
N ILE A 128 -6.67 3.98 -20.49
CA ILE A 128 -7.16 2.70 -20.98
C ILE A 128 -7.28 1.78 -19.77
N ASN A 129 -8.49 1.70 -19.20
CA ASN A 129 -8.72 0.86 -18.03
C ASN A 129 -8.69 -0.63 -18.42
N VAL A 130 -8.05 -1.43 -17.58
CA VAL A 130 -7.97 -2.89 -17.71
C VAL A 130 -8.14 -3.54 -16.32
N PRO A 131 -8.78 -4.73 -16.25
CA PRO A 131 -9.14 -5.32 -14.96
C PRO A 131 -7.93 -5.83 -14.16
N ASP A 132 -6.83 -6.18 -14.83
CA ASP A 132 -5.68 -6.81 -14.20
C ASP A 132 -4.36 -6.63 -15.00
N ILE A 133 -3.26 -7.09 -14.40
CA ILE A 133 -1.91 -7.01 -14.97
C ILE A 133 -1.74 -7.88 -16.23
N PRO A 134 -2.24 -9.14 -16.28
CA PRO A 134 -2.22 -9.92 -17.51
C PRO A 134 -2.87 -9.21 -18.70
N THR A 135 -4.07 -8.64 -18.50
CA THR A 135 -4.77 -7.89 -19.55
C THR A 135 -4.00 -6.63 -19.95
N ALA A 136 -3.31 -5.97 -19.01
CA ALA A 136 -2.45 -4.84 -19.32
C ALA A 136 -1.29 -5.24 -20.25
N ALA A 137 -0.64 -6.38 -19.98
CA ALA A 137 0.46 -6.89 -20.78
C ALA A 137 -0.01 -7.31 -22.19
N GLU A 138 -1.16 -7.98 -22.30
CA GLU A 138 -1.76 -8.34 -23.59
C GLU A 138 -2.07 -7.11 -24.45
N LYS A 139 -2.57 -6.05 -23.83
CA LYS A 139 -3.00 -4.84 -24.55
C LYS A 139 -1.84 -3.94 -24.98
N LEU A 140 -0.75 -3.91 -24.22
CA LEU A 140 0.38 -3.01 -24.39
C LEU A 140 0.88 -2.89 -25.84
N PRO A 141 1.14 -3.98 -26.60
CA PRO A 141 1.73 -3.89 -27.94
C PRO A 141 0.84 -3.21 -28.99
N SER A 142 -0.47 -3.11 -28.72
CA SER A 142 -1.43 -2.41 -29.58
C SER A 142 -1.51 -0.91 -29.31
N ILE A 143 -0.93 -0.45 -28.19
CA ILE A 143 -1.01 0.94 -27.71
C ILE A 143 0.32 1.67 -27.92
N GLY A 144 1.45 1.03 -27.61
CA GLY A 144 2.77 1.64 -27.67
C GLY A 144 3.89 0.61 -27.83
N LYS A 145 5.09 1.10 -28.11
CA LYS A 145 6.32 0.30 -28.30
C LYS A 145 7.38 0.57 -27.25
N ARG A 146 7.30 1.68 -26.51
CA ARG A 146 8.26 2.08 -25.47
C ARG A 146 7.52 2.38 -24.17
N ALA A 147 7.48 1.40 -23.28
CA ALA A 147 6.58 1.42 -22.13
C ALA A 147 7.29 1.71 -20.81
N LEU A 148 6.74 2.61 -20.00
CA LEU A 148 7.08 2.71 -18.57
C LEU A 148 6.22 1.70 -17.79
N ILE A 149 6.85 0.65 -17.25
CA ILE A 149 6.21 -0.36 -16.42
C ILE A 149 6.32 0.04 -14.95
N ALA A 150 5.30 0.74 -14.44
CA ALA A 150 5.23 1.30 -13.09
C ALA A 150 4.24 0.53 -12.20
N ILE A 151 4.36 -0.81 -12.17
CA ILE A 151 3.50 -1.72 -11.38
C ILE A 151 4.21 -2.34 -10.17
N GLY A 152 5.50 -2.01 -9.99
CA GLY A 152 6.37 -2.63 -8.99
C GLY A 152 6.81 -4.05 -9.38
N ARG A 153 7.46 -4.77 -8.47
CA ARG A 153 8.16 -6.03 -8.79
C ARG A 153 7.28 -7.28 -8.92
N ARG A 154 6.04 -7.25 -8.41
CA ARG A 154 5.16 -8.42 -8.43
C ARG A 154 4.43 -8.50 -9.78
N HIS A 155 4.37 -9.70 -10.35
CA HIS A 155 3.74 -10.00 -11.63
C HIS A 155 4.44 -9.38 -12.86
N LEU A 156 5.73 -9.02 -12.74
CA LEU A 156 6.51 -8.59 -13.90
C LEU A 156 6.62 -9.68 -14.98
N HIS A 157 6.58 -10.96 -14.60
CA HIS A 157 6.58 -12.10 -15.55
C HIS A 157 5.48 -12.03 -16.61
N CYS A 158 4.37 -11.31 -16.36
CA CYS A 158 3.33 -11.09 -17.36
C CYS A 158 3.84 -10.34 -18.61
N PHE A 159 4.97 -9.63 -18.52
CA PHE A 159 5.55 -8.85 -19.61
C PHE A 159 6.73 -9.56 -20.29
N ASN A 160 7.06 -10.81 -19.91
CA ASN A 160 8.24 -11.53 -20.44
C ASN A 160 8.22 -11.68 -21.97
N ASP A 161 7.03 -11.92 -22.54
CA ASP A 161 6.89 -12.26 -23.96
C ASP A 161 6.81 -11.02 -24.88
N LEU A 162 6.95 -9.81 -24.31
CA LEU A 162 6.83 -8.55 -25.06
C LEU A 162 8.14 -8.12 -25.73
N HIS A 163 8.76 -9.01 -26.50
CA HIS A 163 10.08 -8.78 -27.11
C HIS A 163 10.12 -7.60 -28.09
N ASP A 164 8.99 -7.30 -28.75
CA ASP A 164 8.85 -6.17 -29.68
C ASP A 164 8.60 -4.82 -29.00
N CYS A 165 8.50 -4.81 -27.66
CA CYS A 165 8.33 -3.60 -26.87
C CYS A 165 9.60 -3.36 -26.05
N TRP A 166 10.06 -2.12 -26.04
CA TRP A 166 11.13 -1.68 -25.15
C TRP A 166 10.52 -1.27 -23.80
N LEU A 167 10.95 -1.87 -22.70
CA LEU A 167 10.34 -1.69 -21.38
C LEU A 167 11.27 -0.97 -20.40
N LEU A 168 10.87 0.20 -19.91
CA LEU A 168 11.48 0.83 -18.73
C LEU A 168 10.78 0.30 -17.48
N VAL A 169 11.42 -0.63 -16.76
CA VAL A 169 10.81 -1.30 -15.61
C VAL A 169 11.23 -0.62 -14.32
N ARG A 170 10.29 0.10 -13.69
CA ARG A 170 10.53 0.83 -12.45
C ARG A 170 10.18 0.00 -11.22
N THR A 171 11.18 -0.29 -10.40
CA THR A 171 11.01 -0.94 -9.10
C THR A 171 11.83 -0.23 -8.02
N VAL A 172 11.46 -0.41 -6.75
CA VAL A 172 12.28 0.10 -5.63
C VAL A 172 13.57 -0.71 -5.53
N GLU A 173 13.46 -2.03 -5.65
CA GLU A 173 14.56 -2.99 -5.67
C GLU A 173 14.34 -3.97 -6.81
N ALA A 174 15.42 -4.48 -7.39
CA ALA A 174 15.34 -5.53 -8.40
C ALA A 174 14.56 -6.75 -7.86
N PRO A 175 13.76 -7.43 -8.69
CA PRO A 175 13.07 -8.63 -8.25
C PRO A 175 14.06 -9.76 -7.95
N ASN A 176 13.72 -10.60 -6.96
CA ASN A 176 14.46 -11.82 -6.65
C ASN A 176 14.01 -13.02 -7.54
N HIS A 177 13.07 -12.80 -8.46
CA HIS A 177 12.46 -13.81 -9.33
C HIS A 177 12.82 -13.54 -10.79
N PRO A 178 12.79 -14.57 -11.66
CA PRO A 178 13.12 -14.41 -13.06
C PRO A 178 12.04 -13.56 -13.75
N PHE A 179 12.35 -12.29 -13.93
CA PHE A 179 11.82 -11.48 -15.01
C PHE A 179 12.99 -11.24 -15.95
N ASP A 180 12.94 -11.87 -17.12
CA ASP A 180 13.98 -11.71 -18.12
C ASP A 180 13.64 -10.48 -18.97
N LEU A 181 14.25 -9.36 -18.63
CA LEU A 181 14.06 -8.12 -19.36
C LEU A 181 14.87 -8.18 -20.67
N ALA A 182 14.31 -8.86 -21.67
CA ALA A 182 14.97 -9.08 -22.95
C ALA A 182 15.21 -7.78 -23.75
N ASN A 183 14.30 -6.81 -23.63
CA ASN A 183 14.34 -5.55 -24.36
C ASN A 183 13.89 -4.39 -23.47
N GLY A 184 14.84 -3.72 -22.82
CA GLY A 184 14.52 -2.61 -21.93
C GLY A 184 15.59 -2.31 -20.89
N GLU A 185 15.22 -1.49 -19.91
CA GLU A 185 16.09 -1.03 -18.83
C GLU A 185 15.41 -1.13 -17.47
N TRP A 186 16.21 -1.39 -16.43
CA TRP A 186 15.76 -1.32 -15.04
C TRP A 186 15.95 0.09 -14.48
N LEU A 187 14.91 0.62 -13.87
CA LEU A 187 14.95 1.86 -13.12
C LEU A 187 14.71 1.58 -11.64
N SER A 188 15.78 1.57 -10.85
CA SER A 188 15.66 1.53 -9.39
C SER A 188 15.33 2.92 -8.87
N ALA A 189 14.09 3.12 -8.41
CA ALA A 189 13.63 4.41 -7.92
C ALA A 189 12.57 4.25 -6.83
N ARG A 190 12.61 5.17 -5.86
CA ARG A 190 11.64 5.26 -4.76
C ARG A 190 11.04 6.66 -4.77
N GLY A 191 9.72 6.74 -4.66
CA GLY A 191 9.01 8.02 -4.59
C GLY A 191 9.22 8.76 -3.26
N PRO A 192 8.66 9.97 -3.13
CA PRO A 192 7.67 10.56 -4.05
C PRO A 192 8.26 10.94 -5.42
N PHE A 193 7.45 10.84 -6.47
CA PHE A 193 7.82 11.17 -7.84
C PHE A 193 7.12 12.47 -8.28
N SER A 194 7.89 13.53 -8.47
CA SER A 194 7.37 14.83 -8.92
C SER A 194 7.01 14.82 -10.41
N PRO A 195 5.98 15.55 -10.85
CA PRO A 195 5.61 15.64 -12.27
C PRO A 195 6.75 16.05 -13.19
N GLU A 196 7.61 16.99 -12.77
CA GLU A 196 8.68 17.53 -13.59
C GLU A 196 9.74 16.47 -13.92
N LEU A 197 10.19 15.72 -12.91
CA LEU A 197 11.12 14.61 -13.07
C LEU A 197 10.49 13.44 -13.84
N GLU A 198 9.19 13.21 -13.70
CA GLU A 198 8.50 12.19 -14.50
C GLU A 198 8.43 12.62 -15.96
N ARG A 199 8.17 13.90 -16.27
CA ARG A 199 8.18 14.41 -17.65
C ARG A 199 9.56 14.22 -18.29
N GLU A 200 10.62 14.61 -17.58
CA GLU A 200 12.00 14.39 -18.06
C GLU A 200 12.31 12.91 -18.29
N LEU A 201 11.82 12.02 -17.41
CA LEU A 201 11.98 10.58 -17.55
C LEU A 201 11.27 10.06 -18.80
N LEU A 202 10.01 10.44 -18.99
CA LEU A 202 9.20 10.02 -20.14
C LEU A 202 9.81 10.51 -21.46
N GLU A 203 10.25 11.77 -21.52
CA GLU A 203 10.92 12.35 -22.69
C GLU A 203 12.27 11.67 -22.98
N ARG A 204 13.14 11.53 -21.96
CA ARG A 204 14.48 10.96 -22.11
C ARG A 204 14.47 9.52 -22.64
N HIS A 205 13.50 8.73 -22.19
CA HIS A 205 13.37 7.35 -22.61
C HIS A 205 12.39 7.17 -23.79
N GLU A 206 11.89 8.27 -24.37
CA GLU A 206 10.93 8.27 -25.48
C GLU A 206 9.73 7.35 -25.18
N ILE A 207 9.20 7.43 -23.96
CA ILE A 207 8.08 6.60 -23.52
C ILE A 207 6.83 7.01 -24.29
N ASP A 208 6.15 6.05 -24.88
CA ASP A 208 4.91 6.25 -25.65
C ASP A 208 3.68 5.59 -24.99
N VAL A 209 3.88 4.83 -23.89
CA VAL A 209 2.79 4.29 -23.08
C VAL A 209 3.22 4.10 -21.62
N VAL A 210 2.35 4.42 -20.67
CA VAL A 210 2.57 4.13 -19.24
C VAL A 210 1.67 3.00 -18.80
N VAL A 211 2.21 2.00 -18.12
CA VAL A 211 1.42 0.94 -17.47
C VAL A 211 1.50 1.10 -15.96
N THR A 212 0.35 1.26 -15.30
CA THR A 212 0.34 1.44 -13.86
C THR A 212 -0.93 0.94 -13.18
N LYS A 213 -0.81 0.71 -11.88
CA LYS A 213 -1.91 0.36 -10.98
C LYS A 213 -2.60 1.64 -10.51
N ASN A 214 -3.94 1.67 -10.49
CA ASN A 214 -4.69 2.78 -9.88
C ASN A 214 -4.54 2.76 -8.34
N SER A 215 -3.35 3.13 -7.89
CA SER A 215 -2.93 3.00 -6.49
C SER A 215 -3.47 4.15 -5.65
N GLY A 216 -3.90 5.25 -6.29
CA GLY A 216 -4.22 6.51 -5.64
C GLY A 216 -3.02 7.14 -4.93
N GLY A 217 -3.29 8.25 -4.25
CA GLY A 217 -2.31 8.97 -3.43
C GLY A 217 -1.27 9.75 -4.24
N ASP A 218 -0.70 10.75 -3.60
CA ASP A 218 0.07 11.80 -4.29
C ASP A 218 1.48 11.33 -4.67
N ALA A 219 2.07 10.45 -3.87
CA ALA A 219 3.49 10.06 -3.98
C ALA A 219 3.89 9.43 -5.32
N SER A 220 2.93 8.96 -6.12
CA SER A 220 3.20 8.41 -7.44
C SER A 220 2.30 8.96 -8.55
N GLU A 221 1.56 10.03 -8.28
CA GLU A 221 0.66 10.65 -9.27
C GLU A 221 1.44 11.38 -10.37
N GLY A 222 2.67 11.83 -10.10
CA GLY A 222 3.47 12.63 -11.04
C GLY A 222 3.56 12.05 -12.45
N LYS A 223 3.60 10.72 -12.60
CA LYS A 223 3.63 10.03 -13.90
C LYS A 223 2.37 10.22 -14.73
N LEU A 224 1.22 10.37 -14.08
CA LEU A 224 -0.07 10.59 -14.73
C LEU A 224 -0.18 12.04 -15.21
N ILE A 225 0.30 12.98 -14.39
CA ILE A 225 0.39 14.39 -14.75
C ILE A 225 1.33 14.56 -15.95
N ALA A 226 2.52 13.98 -15.89
CA ALA A 226 3.48 14.01 -17.00
C ALA A 226 2.94 13.34 -18.27
N ALA A 227 2.29 12.17 -18.15
CA ALA A 227 1.68 11.50 -19.29
C ALA A 227 0.59 12.36 -19.94
N ARG A 228 -0.24 13.05 -19.14
CA ARG A 228 -1.27 13.98 -19.63
C ARG A 228 -0.67 15.14 -20.41
N GLU A 229 0.37 15.78 -19.86
CA GLU A 229 1.06 16.91 -20.50
C GLU A 229 1.69 16.52 -21.84
N LEU A 230 2.19 15.28 -21.94
CA LEU A 230 2.82 14.74 -23.15
C LEU A 230 1.82 14.06 -24.10
N GLY A 231 0.54 13.94 -23.74
CA GLY A 231 -0.47 13.20 -24.52
C GLY A 231 -0.24 11.68 -24.59
N ILE A 232 0.54 11.13 -23.67
CA ILE A 232 0.89 9.70 -23.62
C ILE A 232 -0.28 8.88 -23.05
N PRO A 233 -0.71 7.80 -23.72
CA PRO A 233 -1.71 6.88 -23.18
C PRO A 233 -1.23 6.19 -21.89
N VAL A 234 -2.16 5.99 -20.96
CA VAL A 234 -1.93 5.26 -19.71
C VAL A 234 -2.81 4.01 -19.67
N ILE A 235 -2.21 2.83 -19.69
CA ILE A 235 -2.89 1.58 -19.35
C ILE A 235 -3.02 1.53 -17.83
N MET A 236 -4.24 1.79 -17.37
CA MET A 236 -4.58 1.89 -15.96
C MET A 236 -5.20 0.58 -15.48
N ILE A 237 -4.52 -0.11 -14.56
CA ILE A 237 -5.03 -1.34 -13.96
C ILE A 237 -5.99 -0.97 -12.84
N ASP A 238 -7.21 -1.50 -12.95
CA ASP A 238 -8.30 -1.26 -12.02
C ASP A 238 -8.00 -1.76 -10.61
N ARG A 239 -8.66 -1.15 -9.63
CA ARG A 239 -8.51 -1.56 -8.24
C ARG A 239 -9.19 -2.90 -8.00
N PRO A 240 -8.56 -3.78 -7.20
CA PRO A 240 -9.25 -4.95 -6.70
C PRO A 240 -10.46 -4.57 -5.83
N PRO A 241 -11.46 -5.47 -5.72
CA PRO A 241 -12.64 -5.23 -4.88
C PRO A 241 -12.26 -5.12 -3.38
N LEU A 242 -13.07 -4.37 -2.64
CA LEU A 242 -12.92 -4.17 -1.21
C LEU A 242 -13.29 -5.44 -0.42
N GLN A 243 -12.64 -5.63 0.72
CA GLN A 243 -13.03 -6.65 1.70
C GLN A 243 -14.21 -6.16 2.54
N ALA A 244 -15.04 -7.08 3.05
CA ALA A 244 -16.19 -6.75 3.89
C ALA A 244 -15.78 -6.49 5.36
N VAL A 245 -14.97 -5.45 5.58
CA VAL A 245 -14.51 -4.97 6.89
C VAL A 245 -14.80 -3.48 7.03
N ASP A 246 -14.75 -2.95 8.26
CA ASP A 246 -14.84 -1.51 8.46
C ASP A 246 -13.69 -0.81 7.73
N TYR A 247 -13.99 0.28 7.03
CA TYR A 247 -13.02 0.99 6.22
C TYR A 247 -12.97 2.47 6.57
N ALA A 248 -11.80 3.07 6.34
CA ALA A 248 -11.57 4.50 6.43
C ALA A 248 -10.91 4.99 5.15
N THR A 249 -11.35 6.13 4.64
CA THR A 249 -10.88 6.70 3.37
C THR A 249 -9.85 7.82 3.55
N SER A 250 -9.67 8.27 4.78
CA SER A 250 -8.72 9.32 5.16
C SER A 250 -8.03 9.00 6.48
N THR A 251 -6.85 9.59 6.69
CA THR A 251 -6.14 9.46 7.97
C THR A 251 -6.97 10.00 9.13
N GLU A 252 -7.70 11.10 8.92
CA GLU A 252 -8.58 11.68 9.94
C GLU A 252 -9.70 10.72 10.33
N GLU A 253 -10.32 10.03 9.37
CA GLU A 253 -11.34 9.03 9.64
C GLU A 253 -10.79 7.83 10.43
N VAL A 254 -9.54 7.42 10.17
CA VAL A 254 -8.85 6.41 11.00
C VAL A 254 -8.71 6.91 12.44
N VAL A 255 -8.24 8.14 12.65
CA VAL A 255 -8.10 8.74 14.00
C VAL A 255 -9.44 8.75 14.73
N GLN A 256 -10.51 9.15 14.06
CA GLN A 256 -11.86 9.19 14.65
C GLN A 256 -12.35 7.81 15.06
N LYS A 257 -12.16 6.79 14.21
CA LYS A 257 -12.52 5.40 14.54
C LYS A 257 -11.68 4.83 15.68
N VAL A 258 -10.38 5.15 15.74
CA VAL A 258 -9.52 4.77 16.87
C VAL A 258 -10.01 5.41 18.18
N ALA A 259 -10.40 6.69 18.16
CA ALA A 259 -10.95 7.37 19.33
C ALA A 259 -12.24 6.71 19.86
N GLN A 260 -13.10 6.26 18.95
CA GLN A 260 -14.34 5.53 19.31
C GLN A 260 -14.02 4.20 19.99
N GLN A 261 -13.05 3.43 19.48
CA GLN A 261 -12.61 2.18 20.09
C GLN A 261 -11.98 2.40 21.48
N HIS A 262 -11.15 3.43 21.62
CA HIS A 262 -10.55 3.79 22.90
C HIS A 262 -11.59 4.21 23.95
N THR A 263 -12.73 4.77 23.54
CA THR A 263 -13.80 5.22 24.47
C THR A 263 -14.75 4.07 24.86
N ALA A 264 -14.81 3.01 24.06
CA ALA A 264 -15.71 1.86 24.27
C ALA A 264 -15.15 0.80 25.25
N GLN A 265 -13.89 0.93 25.66
CA GLN A 265 -13.20 0.06 26.62
C GLN A 265 -13.18 0.68 28.02
#